data_AF-A0A7U9MQ66-F1
#
_entry.id   AF-A0A7U9MQ66-F1
#
_cell.length_a   1.000
_cell.length_b   1.000
_cell.length_c   1.000
_cell.angle_alpha   90.00
_cell.angle_beta   90.00
_cell.angle_gamma   90.00
#
_symmetry.space_group_name_H-M   'P 1'
#
loop_
_entity.id
_entity.type
_entity.pdbx_description
1 polymer ?
#
loop_
_entity_poly.entity_id
_entity_poly.type
_entity_poly.pdbx_seq_one_letter_code
_entity_poly.pdbx_strand_id
1 'polypeptide(L)'
;MKEEAVKKAIEDITYESREFPKEAFRVISENKELALPYLTAALKKAVEEKDELEEGYQLHFYALFFMGQFQERNCFPEIMKLAMLPPETLDYLIGDAITGGLPDALYNTYNEEAALLKEAVKNPEVDDFVRSGMLGVMGQLCLDGEMGKEEVQAFIREIVLDEEDIGDYIYSGITTTLCGCHWVDMLPEIRKMYEDGRIDEYVLGSYSDCVDMMFDYRYNTKLCKTPMDAAEILQGWAMFQDASEKGFSKKDIDKLVDDVEAEYARETVKIKVGRNDLCPCGSGKKYKKCCLNRPASPLDVAESGKERERWLRDYPASAAVREEGKIYLEDFFDAESIEIDKLVYLALHHRAIPLWRNEQESVVENRKKVYLTEAFLKFEEKAEKENVKTCREYDEKYAIHYSCGEWLEALLRLLKNGKDRDLYGRVKKCFEGMNG
;
A
#
# COMPACT_ATOMS: atom_id res chain seq x y z
N MET A 1 25.87 14.87 -40.03
CA MET A 1 25.92 13.44 -39.65
C MET A 1 25.08 13.16 -38.41
N LYS A 2 25.28 13.86 -37.28
CA LYS A 2 24.44 13.67 -36.08
C LYS A 2 22.96 14.07 -36.27
N GLU A 3 22.70 15.25 -36.83
CA GLU A 3 21.32 15.70 -37.12
C GLU A 3 20.56 14.72 -38.02
N GLU A 4 21.18 14.27 -39.11
CA GLU A 4 20.59 13.27 -40.02
C GLU A 4 20.31 11.94 -39.32
N ALA A 5 21.21 11.50 -38.43
CA ALA A 5 21.02 10.29 -37.65
C ALA A 5 19.85 10.41 -36.66
N VAL A 6 19.70 11.57 -35.99
CA VAL A 6 18.57 11.83 -35.09
C VAL A 6 17.26 11.92 -35.87
N LYS A 7 17.25 12.61 -37.01
CA LYS A 7 16.07 12.70 -37.86
C LYS A 7 15.61 11.30 -38.30
N LYS A 8 16.54 10.48 -38.77
CA LYS A 8 16.25 9.08 -39.12
C LYS A 8 15.74 8.29 -37.91
N ALA A 9 16.37 8.44 -36.74
CA ALA A 9 15.90 7.76 -35.54
C ALA A 9 14.47 8.18 -35.13
N ILE A 10 14.10 9.45 -35.30
CA ILE A 10 12.72 9.92 -35.10
C ILE A 10 11.78 9.27 -36.13
N GLU A 11 12.15 9.25 -37.40
CA GLU A 11 11.38 8.58 -38.47
C GLU A 11 11.16 7.09 -38.15
N ASP A 12 12.19 6.40 -37.67
CA ASP A 12 12.19 4.97 -37.32
C ASP A 12 11.24 4.64 -36.12
N ILE A 13 10.85 5.64 -35.31
CA ILE A 13 9.91 5.46 -34.18
C ILE A 13 8.59 6.22 -34.36
N THR A 14 8.37 6.86 -35.52
CA THR A 14 7.18 7.70 -35.72
C THR A 14 5.90 6.88 -35.79
N TYR A 15 5.99 5.66 -36.32
CA TYR A 15 4.86 4.75 -36.48
C TYR A 15 5.08 3.47 -35.68
N GLU A 16 3.98 2.75 -35.43
CA GLU A 16 3.98 1.48 -34.73
C GLU A 16 4.94 0.46 -35.38
N SER A 17 5.63 -0.29 -34.51
CA SER A 17 6.54 -1.36 -34.91
C SER A 17 6.37 -2.54 -33.96
N ARG A 18 6.45 -3.75 -34.52
CA ARG A 18 6.43 -5.00 -33.77
C ARG A 18 7.75 -5.30 -33.07
N GLU A 19 8.84 -4.76 -33.59
CA GLU A 19 10.18 -4.88 -33.01
C GLU A 19 10.54 -3.61 -32.26
N PHE A 20 11.12 -3.76 -31.06
CA PHE A 20 11.55 -2.62 -30.27
C PHE A 20 12.76 -1.91 -30.95
N PRO A 21 12.65 -0.63 -31.33
CA PRO A 21 13.65 0.07 -32.14
C PRO A 21 14.86 0.55 -31.30
N LYS A 22 15.63 -0.41 -30.77
CA LYS A 22 16.74 -0.20 -29.81
C LYS A 22 17.74 0.87 -30.25
N GLU A 23 18.17 0.84 -31.50
CA GLU A 23 19.17 1.76 -32.01
C GLU A 23 18.64 3.18 -32.14
N ALA A 24 17.38 3.34 -32.60
CA ALA A 24 16.74 4.64 -32.67
C ALA A 24 16.59 5.27 -31.28
N PHE A 25 16.15 4.48 -30.30
CA PHE A 25 16.09 4.91 -28.90
C PHE A 25 17.45 5.35 -28.37
N ARG A 26 18.51 4.57 -28.62
CA ARG A 26 19.88 4.92 -28.22
C ARG A 26 20.33 6.23 -28.84
N VAL A 27 20.11 6.42 -30.14
CA VAL A 27 20.47 7.65 -30.87
C VAL A 27 19.72 8.86 -30.32
N ILE A 28 18.43 8.74 -30.04
CA ILE A 28 17.62 9.82 -29.46
C ILE A 28 18.13 10.17 -28.04
N SER A 29 18.31 9.16 -27.18
CA SER A 29 18.81 9.32 -25.81
C SER A 29 20.16 10.04 -25.74
N GLU A 30 21.07 9.74 -26.67
CA GLU A 30 22.40 10.36 -26.74
C GLU A 30 22.41 11.78 -27.34
N ASN A 31 21.29 12.23 -27.92
CA ASN A 31 21.21 13.49 -28.67
C ASN A 31 19.97 14.32 -28.29
N LYS A 32 19.69 14.47 -26.99
CA LYS A 32 18.57 15.24 -26.40
C LYS A 32 18.24 16.52 -27.18
N GLU A 33 19.18 17.47 -27.28
CA GLU A 33 18.93 18.80 -27.86
C GLU A 33 18.42 18.75 -29.31
N LEU A 34 18.86 17.75 -30.08
CA LEU A 34 18.43 17.58 -31.47
C LEU A 34 17.07 16.88 -31.58
N ALA A 35 16.73 16.02 -30.61
CA ALA A 35 15.48 15.27 -30.59
C ALA A 35 14.31 16.09 -30.02
N LEU A 36 14.56 16.95 -29.02
CA LEU A 36 13.55 17.72 -28.29
C LEU A 36 12.52 18.45 -29.17
N PRO A 37 12.88 19.11 -30.29
CA PRO A 37 11.90 19.78 -31.14
C PRO A 37 10.88 18.82 -31.75
N TYR A 38 11.31 17.62 -32.15
CA TYR A 38 10.43 16.60 -32.74
C TYR A 38 9.50 16.01 -31.69
N LEU A 39 10.04 15.68 -30.52
CA LEU A 39 9.28 15.08 -29.42
C LEU A 39 8.25 16.07 -28.85
N THR A 40 8.63 17.35 -28.70
CA THR A 40 7.70 18.41 -28.28
C THR A 40 6.58 18.60 -29.30
N ALA A 41 6.91 18.57 -30.60
CA ALA A 41 5.91 18.67 -31.65
C ALA A 41 4.94 17.48 -31.65
N ALA A 42 5.42 16.28 -31.35
CA ALA A 42 4.59 15.07 -31.25
C ALA A 42 3.57 15.15 -30.11
N LEU A 43 3.98 15.61 -28.93
CA LEU A 43 3.05 15.80 -27.80
C LEU A 43 1.96 16.83 -28.13
N LYS A 44 2.34 17.97 -28.72
CA LYS A 44 1.38 19.00 -29.16
C LYS A 44 0.42 18.47 -30.21
N LYS A 45 0.92 17.72 -31.18
CA LYS A 45 0.11 17.08 -32.22
C LYS A 45 -0.95 16.16 -31.59
N ALA A 46 -0.58 15.35 -30.59
CA ALA A 46 -1.54 14.47 -29.91
C ALA A 46 -2.61 15.25 -29.12
N VAL A 47 -2.24 16.36 -28.46
CA VAL A 47 -3.21 17.22 -27.76
C VAL A 47 -4.17 17.92 -28.73
N GLU A 48 -3.66 18.37 -29.88
CA GLU A 48 -4.43 19.10 -30.89
C GLU A 48 -5.34 18.17 -31.71
N GLU A 49 -4.81 17.05 -32.21
CA GLU A 49 -5.50 16.14 -33.13
C GLU A 49 -6.28 15.04 -32.42
N LYS A 50 -5.92 14.67 -31.18
CA LYS A 50 -6.68 13.70 -30.37
C LYS A 50 -6.90 12.36 -31.10
N ASP A 51 -8.15 11.97 -31.30
CA ASP A 51 -8.60 10.78 -32.01
C ASP A 51 -8.48 10.89 -33.54
N GLU A 52 -8.07 12.05 -34.07
CA GLU A 52 -7.83 12.28 -35.51
C GLU A 52 -6.38 11.99 -35.95
N LEU A 53 -5.52 11.46 -35.06
CA LEU A 53 -4.16 11.06 -35.42
C LEU A 53 -4.14 10.04 -36.56
N GLU A 54 -3.10 10.13 -37.41
CA GLU A 54 -2.88 9.18 -38.50
C GLU A 54 -2.76 7.75 -37.97
N GLU A 55 -3.37 6.79 -38.68
CA GLU A 55 -3.35 5.38 -38.32
C GLU A 55 -1.92 4.87 -38.14
N GLY A 56 -1.65 4.28 -36.98
CA GLY A 56 -0.34 3.76 -36.60
C GLY A 56 0.68 4.81 -36.14
N TYR A 57 0.33 6.10 -36.05
CA TYR A 57 1.22 7.12 -35.49
C TYR A 57 1.44 6.89 -33.98
N GLN A 58 2.70 6.87 -33.53
CA GLN A 58 3.08 6.51 -32.15
C GLN A 58 4.12 7.45 -31.52
N LEU A 59 4.59 8.47 -32.23
CA LEU A 59 5.70 9.29 -31.73
C LEU A 59 5.36 10.02 -30.42
N HIS A 60 4.12 10.45 -30.22
CA HIS A 60 3.66 11.13 -28.99
C HIS A 60 3.79 10.22 -27.77
N PHE A 61 3.45 8.95 -27.92
CA PHE A 61 3.57 7.94 -26.88
C PHE A 61 5.03 7.80 -26.44
N TYR A 62 5.97 7.63 -27.37
CA TYR A 62 7.39 7.56 -27.03
C TYR A 62 7.96 8.88 -26.51
N ALA A 63 7.47 10.00 -27.03
CA ALA A 63 7.86 11.33 -26.58
C ALA A 63 7.58 11.53 -25.08
N LEU A 64 6.46 11.02 -24.56
CA LEU A 64 6.13 11.06 -23.13
C LEU A 64 7.29 10.51 -22.26
N PHE A 65 7.79 9.32 -22.59
CA PHE A 65 8.88 8.68 -21.84
C PHE A 65 10.22 9.40 -22.03
N PHE A 66 10.52 9.86 -23.24
CA PHE A 66 11.74 10.63 -23.48
C PHE A 66 11.74 11.97 -22.74
N MET A 67 10.60 12.66 -22.65
CA MET A 67 10.49 13.89 -21.88
C MET A 67 10.80 13.66 -20.40
N GLY A 68 10.27 12.58 -19.83
CA GLY A 68 10.61 12.13 -18.48
C GLY A 68 12.10 11.79 -18.32
N GLN A 69 12.66 10.99 -19.23
CA GLN A 69 14.09 10.66 -19.24
C GLN A 69 14.98 11.91 -19.34
N PHE A 70 14.59 12.89 -20.14
CA PHE A 70 15.32 14.13 -20.33
C PHE A 70 15.06 15.17 -19.24
N GLN A 71 14.12 14.90 -18.32
CA GLN A 71 13.65 15.82 -17.30
C GLN A 71 13.32 17.20 -17.87
N GLU A 72 12.64 17.23 -19.02
CA GLU A 72 12.36 18.45 -19.76
C GLU A 72 11.24 19.25 -19.12
N ARG A 73 11.56 20.15 -18.19
CA ARG A 73 10.55 20.89 -17.41
C ARG A 73 9.57 21.71 -18.24
N ASN A 74 9.99 22.19 -19.42
CA ASN A 74 9.12 23.04 -20.26
C ASN A 74 7.93 22.30 -20.88
N CYS A 75 7.93 20.96 -20.87
CA CYS A 75 6.84 20.18 -21.44
C CYS A 75 5.76 19.79 -20.43
N PHE A 76 5.96 20.02 -19.12
CA PHE A 76 5.00 19.64 -18.08
C PHE A 76 3.58 20.16 -18.35
N PRO A 77 3.36 21.45 -18.70
CA PRO A 77 2.01 21.94 -18.99
C PRO A 77 1.37 21.25 -20.20
N GLU A 78 2.17 20.81 -21.17
CA GLU A 78 1.66 20.09 -22.35
C GLU A 78 1.29 18.65 -22.01
N ILE A 79 2.08 17.98 -21.17
CA ILE A 79 1.75 16.65 -20.64
C ILE A 79 0.50 16.73 -19.75
N MET A 80 0.34 17.78 -18.94
CA MET A 80 -0.89 18.00 -18.17
C MET A 80 -2.12 18.16 -19.08
N LYS A 81 -2.02 18.92 -20.19
CA LYS A 81 -3.12 19.00 -21.16
C LYS A 81 -3.47 17.66 -21.78
N LEU A 82 -2.45 16.85 -22.12
CA LEU A 82 -2.63 15.49 -22.61
C LEU A 82 -3.38 14.66 -21.56
N ALA A 83 -2.90 14.64 -20.32
CA ALA A 83 -3.49 13.88 -19.20
C ALA A 83 -4.94 14.26 -18.87
N MET A 84 -5.34 15.51 -19.15
CA MET A 84 -6.68 16.02 -18.90
C MET A 84 -7.63 15.90 -20.11
N LEU A 85 -7.23 15.19 -21.17
CA LEU A 85 -8.14 14.84 -22.26
C LEU A 85 -9.25 13.90 -21.78
N PRO A 86 -10.39 13.82 -22.50
CA PRO A 86 -11.46 12.86 -22.16
C PRO A 86 -10.93 11.43 -22.04
N PRO A 87 -11.43 10.61 -21.09
CA PRO A 87 -10.86 9.29 -20.79
C PRO A 87 -10.66 8.38 -22.00
N GLU A 88 -11.69 8.25 -22.86
CA GLU A 88 -11.62 7.43 -24.09
C GLU A 88 -10.56 7.94 -25.08
N THR A 89 -10.39 9.26 -25.17
CA THR A 89 -9.36 9.87 -26.02
C THR A 89 -7.97 9.62 -25.43
N LEU A 90 -7.81 9.76 -24.12
CA LEU A 90 -6.54 9.53 -23.46
C LEU A 90 -6.12 8.06 -23.56
N ASP A 91 -7.05 7.13 -23.32
CA ASP A 91 -6.83 5.69 -23.46
C ASP A 91 -6.39 5.33 -24.88
N TYR A 92 -7.05 5.90 -25.90
CA TYR A 92 -6.61 5.74 -27.29
C TYR A 92 -5.18 6.24 -27.53
N LEU A 93 -4.80 7.38 -26.93
CA LEU A 93 -3.50 8.00 -27.17
C LEU A 93 -2.34 7.31 -26.45
N ILE A 94 -2.54 6.86 -25.21
CA ILE A 94 -1.44 6.38 -24.36
C ILE A 94 -1.72 5.06 -23.63
N GLY A 95 -2.96 4.56 -23.65
CA GLY A 95 -3.38 3.26 -23.10
C GLY A 95 -2.83 2.99 -21.70
N ASP A 96 -2.18 1.83 -21.52
CA ASP A 96 -1.58 1.39 -20.25
C ASP A 96 -0.55 2.38 -19.66
N ALA A 97 -0.04 3.35 -20.44
CA ALA A 97 0.80 4.40 -19.88
C ALA A 97 0.06 5.34 -18.93
N ILE A 98 -1.29 5.40 -18.95
CA ILE A 98 -2.08 6.15 -17.97
C ILE A 98 -1.63 5.82 -16.54
N THR A 99 -1.49 4.52 -16.22
CA THR A 99 -1.06 4.06 -14.89
C THR A 99 0.43 3.72 -14.83
N GLY A 100 1.03 3.30 -15.95
CA GLY A 100 2.39 2.75 -15.97
C GLY A 100 3.51 3.71 -16.36
N GLY A 101 3.22 4.92 -16.87
CA GLY A 101 4.27 5.82 -17.38
C GLY A 101 3.99 7.31 -17.26
N LEU A 102 2.72 7.72 -17.33
CA LEU A 102 2.30 9.11 -17.21
C LEU A 102 2.69 9.73 -15.85
N PRO A 103 2.47 9.08 -14.68
CA PRO A 103 2.87 9.64 -13.39
C PRO A 103 4.39 9.86 -13.33
N ASP A 104 5.18 8.90 -13.81
CA ASP A 104 6.64 9.01 -13.85
C ASP A 104 7.10 10.16 -14.74
N ALA A 105 6.50 10.30 -15.93
CA ALA A 105 6.82 11.39 -16.85
C ALA A 105 6.49 12.76 -16.24
N LEU A 106 5.33 12.90 -15.59
CA LEU A 106 4.91 14.12 -14.92
C LEU A 106 5.82 14.48 -13.75
N TYR A 107 6.16 13.50 -12.90
CA TYR A 107 7.11 13.71 -11.81
C TYR A 107 8.48 14.18 -12.33
N ASN A 108 9.05 13.49 -13.34
CA ASN A 108 10.37 13.83 -13.85
C ASN A 108 10.40 15.13 -14.68
N THR A 109 9.25 15.61 -15.16
CA THR A 109 9.12 16.88 -15.89
C THR A 109 8.58 18.01 -15.03
N TYR A 110 8.26 17.78 -13.74
CA TYR A 110 7.64 18.76 -12.87
C TYR A 110 8.34 20.12 -12.89
N ASN A 111 7.56 21.18 -13.10
CA ASN A 111 8.04 22.55 -13.33
C ASN A 111 7.53 23.55 -12.28
N GLU A 112 7.22 23.08 -11.08
CA GLU A 112 6.72 23.88 -9.94
C GLU A 112 5.26 24.39 -10.11
N GLU A 113 4.53 23.94 -11.13
CA GLU A 113 3.11 24.25 -11.34
C GLU A 113 2.17 23.29 -10.58
N ALA A 114 2.29 23.24 -9.24
CA ALA A 114 1.44 22.40 -8.38
C ALA A 114 -0.08 22.63 -8.57
N ALA A 115 -0.47 23.83 -9.01
CA ALA A 115 -1.87 24.17 -9.28
C ALA A 115 -2.50 23.25 -10.34
N LEU A 116 -1.76 22.89 -11.39
CA LEU A 116 -2.26 22.00 -12.45
C LEU A 116 -2.55 20.59 -11.92
N LEU A 117 -1.68 20.06 -11.06
CA LEU A 117 -1.90 18.76 -10.41
C LEU A 117 -3.17 18.77 -9.55
N LYS A 118 -3.33 19.80 -8.72
CA LYS A 118 -4.50 19.95 -7.83
C LYS A 118 -5.80 20.13 -8.62
N GLU A 119 -5.77 20.92 -9.69
CA GLU A 119 -6.92 21.11 -10.57
C GLU A 119 -7.34 19.78 -11.22
N ALA A 120 -6.38 19.01 -11.75
CA ALA A 120 -6.66 17.71 -12.34
C ALA A 120 -7.27 16.74 -11.31
N VAL A 121 -6.70 16.66 -10.10
CA VAL A 121 -7.21 15.78 -9.02
C VAL A 121 -8.65 16.11 -8.63
N LYS A 122 -9.04 17.39 -8.56
CA LYS A 122 -10.42 17.78 -8.19
C LYS A 122 -11.42 17.70 -9.34
N ASN A 123 -10.99 17.53 -10.58
CA ASN A 123 -11.87 17.54 -11.73
C ASN A 123 -12.49 16.15 -11.98
N PRO A 124 -13.81 15.95 -11.79
CA PRO A 124 -14.46 14.65 -11.99
C PRO A 124 -14.54 14.23 -13.47
N GLU A 125 -14.25 15.13 -14.42
CA GLU A 125 -14.19 14.80 -15.85
C GLU A 125 -12.84 14.19 -16.26
N VAL A 126 -11.84 14.25 -15.39
CA VAL A 126 -10.53 13.60 -15.62
C VAL A 126 -10.62 12.16 -15.13
N ASP A 127 -10.04 11.24 -15.90
CA ASP A 127 -9.99 9.82 -15.55
C ASP A 127 -9.42 9.57 -14.13
N ASP A 128 -10.08 8.70 -13.36
CA ASP A 128 -9.70 8.46 -11.97
C ASP A 128 -8.30 7.87 -11.80
N PHE A 129 -7.81 7.07 -12.76
CA PHE A 129 -6.46 6.54 -12.72
C PHE A 129 -5.43 7.63 -12.96
N VAL A 130 -5.72 8.58 -13.86
CA VAL A 130 -4.89 9.79 -14.03
C VAL A 130 -4.84 10.57 -12.72
N ARG A 131 -5.99 10.84 -12.11
CA ARG A 131 -6.09 11.60 -10.87
C ARG A 131 -5.35 10.91 -9.72
N SER A 132 -5.45 9.59 -9.62
CA SER A 132 -4.65 8.77 -8.70
C SER A 132 -3.15 8.89 -8.98
N GLY A 133 -2.75 8.89 -10.25
CA GLY A 133 -1.37 9.13 -10.67
C GLY A 133 -0.85 10.50 -10.23
N MET A 134 -1.65 11.56 -10.36
CA MET A 134 -1.31 12.91 -9.90
C MET A 134 -1.09 12.96 -8.39
N LEU A 135 -1.91 12.25 -7.61
CA LEU A 135 -1.70 12.13 -6.16
C LEU A 135 -0.35 11.45 -5.86
N GLY A 136 -0.02 10.37 -6.57
CA GLY A 136 1.28 9.72 -6.47
C GLY A 136 2.45 10.67 -6.79
N VAL A 137 2.32 11.49 -7.83
CA VAL A 137 3.30 12.54 -8.19
C VAL A 137 3.46 13.55 -7.06
N MET A 138 2.36 14.08 -6.52
CA MET A 138 2.39 15.03 -5.41
C MET A 138 3.03 14.41 -4.15
N GLY A 139 2.71 13.14 -3.86
CA GLY A 139 3.31 12.38 -2.76
C GLY A 139 4.83 12.23 -2.92
N GLN A 140 5.29 11.83 -4.11
CA GLN A 140 6.72 11.70 -4.40
C GLN A 140 7.45 13.05 -4.30
N LEU A 141 6.86 14.12 -4.85
CA LEU A 141 7.42 15.47 -4.74
C LEU A 141 7.55 15.94 -3.28
N CYS A 142 6.60 15.57 -2.41
CA CYS A 142 6.74 15.82 -0.97
C CYS A 142 7.88 15.02 -0.33
N LEU A 143 8.03 13.73 -0.67
CA LEU A 143 9.12 12.91 -0.16
C LEU A 143 10.50 13.44 -0.57
N ASP A 144 10.60 14.04 -1.75
CA ASP A 144 11.84 14.64 -2.27
C ASP A 144 12.03 16.11 -1.85
N GLY A 145 11.05 16.72 -1.16
CA GLY A 145 11.13 18.09 -0.64
C GLY A 145 10.83 19.19 -1.67
N GLU A 146 10.31 18.84 -2.84
CA GLU A 146 9.90 19.77 -3.92
C GLU A 146 8.48 20.34 -3.71
N MET A 147 7.68 19.70 -2.84
CA MET A 147 6.35 20.19 -2.41
C MET A 147 6.21 20.10 -0.89
N GLY A 148 5.47 21.05 -0.29
CA GLY A 148 5.24 21.06 1.16
C GLY A 148 4.28 19.94 1.60
N LYS A 149 4.69 19.10 2.56
CA LYS A 149 3.86 18.02 3.12
C LYS A 149 2.52 18.55 3.64
N GLU A 150 2.56 19.61 4.45
CA GLU A 150 1.37 20.18 5.09
C GLU A 150 0.38 20.75 4.05
N GLU A 151 0.89 21.27 2.94
CA GLU A 151 0.09 21.80 1.84
C GLU A 151 -0.69 20.67 1.14
N VAL A 152 -0.02 19.55 0.83
CA VAL A 152 -0.65 18.40 0.18
C VAL A 152 -1.62 17.69 1.12
N GLN A 153 -1.26 17.52 2.40
CA GLN A 153 -2.17 16.95 3.39
C GLN A 153 -3.42 17.81 3.61
N ALA A 154 -3.28 19.14 3.63
CA ALA A 154 -4.43 20.04 3.72
C ALA A 154 -5.35 19.91 2.50
N PHE A 155 -4.78 19.81 1.31
CA PHE A 155 -5.52 19.58 0.07
C PHE A 155 -6.26 18.24 0.07
N ILE A 156 -5.61 17.15 0.47
CA ILE A 156 -6.26 15.83 0.61
C ILE A 156 -7.39 15.88 1.64
N ARG A 157 -7.14 16.52 2.79
CA ARG A 157 -8.15 16.68 3.85
C ARG A 157 -9.37 17.45 3.37
N GLU A 158 -9.19 18.48 2.53
CA GLU A 158 -10.30 19.20 1.90
C GLU A 158 -11.18 18.23 1.10
N ILE A 159 -10.59 17.37 0.28
CA ILE A 159 -11.32 16.36 -0.52
C ILE A 159 -12.04 15.34 0.37
N VAL A 160 -11.37 14.84 1.41
CA VAL A 160 -11.95 13.81 2.31
C VAL A 160 -13.10 14.36 3.13
N LEU A 161 -13.03 15.63 3.53
CA LEU A 161 -14.07 16.29 4.34
C LEU A 161 -15.22 16.85 3.50
N ASP A 162 -15.03 17.01 2.19
CA ASP A 162 -16.12 17.42 1.30
C ASP A 162 -17.21 16.34 1.27
N GLU A 163 -18.48 16.77 1.30
CA GLU A 163 -19.63 15.88 1.20
C GLU A 163 -19.88 15.45 -0.25
N GLU A 164 -19.44 16.25 -1.22
CA GLU A 164 -19.55 15.93 -2.64
C GLU A 164 -18.59 14.80 -3.01
N ASP A 165 -19.15 13.70 -3.52
CA ASP A 165 -18.37 12.59 -4.06
C ASP A 165 -17.79 13.02 -5.41
N ILE A 166 -16.48 12.85 -5.56
CA ILE A 166 -15.75 13.28 -6.76
C ILE A 166 -15.27 12.11 -7.62
N GLY A 167 -15.61 10.85 -7.31
CA GLY A 167 -15.25 9.70 -8.13
C GLY A 167 -15.12 8.40 -7.34
N ASP A 168 -15.16 7.27 -8.04
CA ASP A 168 -15.21 5.94 -7.43
C ASP A 168 -13.82 5.44 -7.00
N TYR A 169 -12.78 5.73 -7.80
CA TYR A 169 -11.44 5.18 -7.57
C TYR A 169 -10.45 6.18 -6.95
N ILE A 170 -10.79 7.46 -6.96
CA ILE A 170 -9.93 8.53 -6.43
C ILE A 170 -9.58 8.36 -4.95
N TYR A 171 -10.50 7.89 -4.12
CA TYR A 171 -10.27 7.67 -2.69
C TYR A 171 -9.29 6.51 -2.42
N SER A 172 -9.28 5.49 -3.29
CA SER A 172 -8.24 4.45 -3.30
C SER A 172 -6.87 5.03 -3.65
N GLY A 173 -6.83 5.95 -4.63
CA GLY A 173 -5.63 6.71 -4.98
C GLY A 173 -5.10 7.58 -3.84
N ILE A 174 -5.99 8.27 -3.11
CA ILE A 174 -5.65 9.02 -1.89
C ILE A 174 -5.01 8.08 -0.87
N THR A 175 -5.68 6.97 -0.55
CA THR A 175 -5.23 6.05 0.50
C THR A 175 -3.87 5.43 0.18
N THR A 176 -3.69 4.94 -1.04
CA THR A 176 -2.40 4.37 -1.49
C THR A 176 -1.27 5.40 -1.47
N THR A 177 -1.54 6.65 -1.84
CA THR A 177 -0.57 7.75 -1.76
C THR A 177 -0.19 8.02 -0.30
N LEU A 178 -1.17 8.15 0.60
CA LEU A 178 -0.93 8.40 2.02
C LEU A 178 -0.09 7.28 2.67
N CYS A 179 -0.42 6.03 2.37
CA CYS A 179 0.32 4.85 2.84
C CYS A 179 1.75 4.82 2.28
N GLY A 180 1.92 5.03 0.96
CA GLY A 180 3.25 5.05 0.32
C GLY A 180 4.13 6.22 0.77
N CYS A 181 3.53 7.32 1.22
CA CYS A 181 4.23 8.43 1.85
C CYS A 181 4.53 8.24 3.34
N HIS A 182 4.03 7.16 3.96
CA HIS A 182 4.15 6.90 5.40
C HIS A 182 3.60 8.04 6.29
N TRP A 183 2.50 8.70 5.86
CA TRP A 183 1.87 9.81 6.59
C TRP A 183 0.87 9.31 7.65
N VAL A 184 1.40 8.80 8.76
CA VAL A 184 0.60 8.26 9.89
C VAL A 184 -0.39 9.26 10.47
N ASP A 185 -0.06 10.55 10.43
CA ASP A 185 -0.93 11.64 10.88
C ASP A 185 -2.21 11.79 10.04
N MET A 186 -2.29 11.10 8.90
CA MET A 186 -3.48 11.05 8.02
C MET A 186 -4.29 9.75 8.14
N LEU A 187 -3.95 8.84 9.09
CA LEU A 187 -4.77 7.66 9.38
C LEU A 187 -6.23 7.99 9.72
N PRO A 188 -6.56 9.09 10.45
CA PRO A 188 -7.96 9.47 10.69
C PRO A 188 -8.75 9.74 9.40
N GLU A 189 -8.14 10.37 8.41
CA GLU A 189 -8.76 10.64 7.10
C GLU A 189 -8.98 9.33 6.33
N ILE A 190 -8.01 8.40 6.36
CA ILE A 190 -8.20 7.07 5.78
C ILE A 190 -9.38 6.35 6.45
N ARG A 191 -9.42 6.33 7.78
CA ARG A 191 -10.53 5.72 8.54
C ARG A 191 -11.88 6.32 8.17
N LYS A 192 -11.96 7.65 8.07
CA LYS A 192 -13.18 8.35 7.66
C LYS A 192 -13.67 7.90 6.28
N MET A 193 -12.77 7.73 5.30
CA MET A 193 -13.16 7.27 3.96
C MET A 193 -13.75 5.85 3.99
N TYR A 194 -13.25 4.95 4.85
CA TYR A 194 -13.86 3.63 5.07
C TYR A 194 -15.22 3.74 5.76
N GLU A 195 -15.34 4.56 6.81
CA GLU A 195 -16.60 4.76 7.54
C GLU A 195 -17.71 5.36 6.66
N ASP A 196 -17.33 6.26 5.74
CA ASP A 196 -18.24 6.88 4.78
C ASP A 196 -18.57 5.95 3.58
N GLY A 197 -17.93 4.78 3.49
CA GLY A 197 -18.12 3.83 2.39
C GLY A 197 -17.58 4.31 1.04
N ARG A 198 -16.56 5.19 1.04
CA ARG A 198 -15.94 5.78 -0.15
C ARG A 198 -14.80 4.93 -0.74
N ILE A 199 -14.42 3.84 -0.08
CA ILE A 199 -13.34 2.94 -0.49
C ILE A 199 -13.94 1.63 -0.99
N ASP A 200 -13.49 1.17 -2.15
CA ASP A 200 -13.75 -0.19 -2.61
C ASP A 200 -12.83 -1.18 -1.85
N GLU A 201 -13.38 -1.80 -0.81
CA GLU A 201 -12.69 -2.81 0.00
C GLU A 201 -12.26 -4.05 -0.79
N TYR A 202 -12.89 -4.35 -1.94
CA TYR A 202 -12.48 -5.47 -2.79
C TYR A 202 -11.17 -5.17 -3.51
N VAL A 203 -10.94 -3.91 -3.84
CA VAL A 203 -9.73 -3.44 -4.52
C VAL A 203 -8.61 -3.17 -3.53
N LEU A 204 -8.88 -2.39 -2.48
CA LEU A 204 -7.84 -1.90 -1.57
C LEU A 204 -7.63 -2.81 -0.35
N GLY A 205 -8.61 -3.63 -0.01
CA GLY A 205 -8.65 -4.33 1.27
C GLY A 205 -9.35 -3.51 2.36
N SER A 206 -9.15 -3.92 3.61
CA SER A 206 -9.70 -3.26 4.78
C SER A 206 -8.81 -2.12 5.26
N TYR A 207 -9.34 -1.30 6.17
CA TYR A 207 -8.53 -0.31 6.90
C TYR A 207 -7.30 -0.94 7.56
N SER A 208 -7.41 -2.18 8.08
CA SER A 208 -6.26 -2.87 8.70
C SER A 208 -5.11 -3.12 7.70
N ASP A 209 -5.43 -3.44 6.45
CA ASP A 209 -4.44 -3.62 5.38
C ASP A 209 -3.73 -2.29 5.04
N CYS A 210 -4.44 -1.17 5.14
CA CYS A 210 -3.86 0.16 4.95
C CYS A 210 -2.89 0.54 6.07
N VAL A 211 -3.19 0.14 7.32
CA VAL A 211 -2.26 0.33 8.44
C VAL A 211 -1.02 -0.52 8.22
N ASP A 212 -1.16 -1.78 7.81
CA ASP A 212 -0.01 -2.63 7.47
C ASP A 212 0.85 -1.97 6.37
N MET A 213 0.21 -1.49 5.29
CA MET A 213 0.88 -0.78 4.19
C MET A 213 1.60 0.49 4.64
N MET A 214 1.01 1.26 5.56
CA MET A 214 1.58 2.51 6.10
C MET A 214 2.94 2.31 6.78
N PHE A 215 3.22 1.11 7.29
CA PHE A 215 4.48 0.78 7.97
C PHE A 215 5.34 -0.23 7.20
N ASP A 216 4.94 -0.62 5.98
CA ASP A 216 5.67 -1.61 5.18
C ASP A 216 6.73 -0.96 4.29
N TYR A 217 7.98 -1.41 4.46
CA TYR A 217 9.14 -1.01 3.66
C TYR A 217 9.75 -2.16 2.85
N ARG A 218 9.08 -3.32 2.78
CA ARG A 218 9.58 -4.53 2.10
C ARG A 218 9.61 -4.37 0.58
N TYR A 219 8.73 -3.54 0.03
CA TYR A 219 8.64 -3.23 -1.39
C TYR A 219 9.14 -1.80 -1.64
N ASN A 220 9.85 -1.59 -2.75
CA ASN A 220 10.53 -0.32 -3.07
C ASN A 220 9.52 0.84 -3.12
N THR A 221 9.59 1.75 -2.15
CA THR A 221 8.54 2.71 -1.75
C THR A 221 8.47 3.98 -2.60
N LYS A 222 9.07 4.00 -3.79
CA LYS A 222 8.94 5.18 -4.67
C LYS A 222 7.58 5.18 -5.35
N LEU A 223 6.82 6.25 -5.16
CA LEU A 223 5.53 6.46 -5.82
C LEU A 223 5.71 6.79 -7.31
N CYS A 224 6.87 7.34 -7.69
CA CYS A 224 7.25 7.56 -9.09
C CYS A 224 8.69 7.11 -9.36
N LYS A 225 8.92 6.51 -10.53
CA LYS A 225 10.24 6.06 -10.98
C LYS A 225 11.12 7.25 -11.35
N THR A 226 12.33 7.28 -10.81
CA THR A 226 13.37 8.24 -11.20
C THR A 226 14.79 7.71 -10.92
N PRO A 227 15.77 7.95 -11.82
CA PRO A 227 15.61 8.52 -13.16
C PRO A 227 14.86 7.55 -14.11
N MET A 228 14.24 8.09 -15.16
CA MET A 228 13.61 7.29 -16.22
C MET A 228 14.62 6.92 -17.30
N ASP A 229 14.45 5.73 -17.87
CA ASP A 229 15.08 5.32 -19.12
C ASP A 229 13.99 4.74 -20.02
N ALA A 230 13.70 5.45 -21.11
CA ALA A 230 12.60 5.12 -22.01
C ALA A 230 12.79 3.74 -22.64
N ALA A 231 14.03 3.34 -22.95
CA ALA A 231 14.30 2.05 -23.55
C ALA A 231 14.16 0.91 -22.55
N GLU A 232 14.66 1.10 -21.32
CA GLU A 232 14.53 0.12 -20.25
C GLU A 232 13.07 -0.14 -19.91
N ILE A 233 12.26 0.93 -19.83
CA ILE A 233 10.83 0.86 -19.51
C ILE A 233 10.07 0.17 -20.64
N LEU A 234 10.25 0.60 -21.89
CA LEU A 234 9.38 0.22 -22.99
C LEU A 234 9.72 -1.12 -23.66
N GLN A 235 10.97 -1.58 -23.61
CA GLN A 235 11.38 -2.81 -24.31
C GLN A 235 10.60 -4.07 -23.89
N GLY A 236 9.98 -4.06 -22.70
CA GLY A 236 9.20 -5.18 -22.15
C GLY A 236 7.70 -5.06 -22.36
N TRP A 237 7.21 -4.01 -23.03
CA TRP A 237 5.78 -3.76 -23.21
C TRP A 237 5.17 -4.71 -24.23
N ALA A 238 3.93 -5.13 -23.96
CA ALA A 238 3.21 -6.14 -24.75
C ALA A 238 3.05 -5.80 -26.24
N MET A 239 3.21 -4.53 -26.62
CA MET A 239 3.22 -4.09 -28.01
C MET A 239 4.41 -4.63 -28.83
N PHE A 240 5.49 -5.10 -28.18
CA PHE A 240 6.67 -5.65 -28.86
C PHE A 240 6.72 -7.18 -28.77
N GLN A 241 7.09 -7.84 -29.86
CA GLN A 241 7.14 -9.31 -29.95
C GLN A 241 8.16 -9.97 -29.01
N ASP A 242 9.23 -9.24 -28.66
CA ASP A 242 10.28 -9.71 -27.76
C ASP A 242 9.98 -9.44 -26.28
N ALA A 243 8.79 -8.91 -25.96
CA ALA A 243 8.34 -8.75 -24.58
C ALA A 243 8.33 -10.14 -23.93
N SER A 244 9.35 -10.43 -23.12
CA SER A 244 9.46 -11.74 -22.49
C SER A 244 8.27 -11.91 -21.55
N GLU A 245 7.32 -12.77 -21.91
CA GLU A 245 6.32 -13.30 -20.99
C GLU A 245 7.05 -14.10 -19.90
N LYS A 246 7.62 -13.41 -18.91
CA LYS A 246 8.05 -14.03 -17.65
C LYS A 246 6.83 -14.17 -16.75
N GLY A 247 5.79 -14.83 -17.26
CA GLY A 247 4.71 -15.33 -16.43
C GLY A 247 5.22 -16.50 -15.59
N PHE A 248 4.66 -16.69 -14.40
CA PHE A 248 4.93 -17.89 -13.61
C PHE A 248 4.47 -19.12 -14.40
N SER A 249 5.39 -20.05 -14.67
CA SER A 249 4.98 -21.34 -15.22
C SER A 249 4.24 -22.15 -14.15
N LYS A 250 3.45 -23.14 -14.57
CA LYS A 250 2.83 -24.08 -13.63
C LYS A 250 3.86 -24.73 -12.69
N LYS A 251 5.07 -25.01 -13.17
CA LYS A 251 6.16 -25.56 -12.33
C LYS A 251 6.65 -24.57 -11.28
N ASP A 252 6.64 -23.28 -11.59
CA ASP A 252 7.02 -22.24 -10.63
C ASP A 252 5.96 -22.11 -9.53
N ILE A 253 4.67 -22.18 -9.90
CA ILE A 253 3.54 -22.23 -8.95
C ILE A 253 3.62 -23.49 -8.07
N ASP A 254 3.79 -24.66 -8.67
CA ASP A 254 3.88 -25.94 -7.94
C ASP A 254 5.06 -25.90 -6.94
N LYS A 255 6.21 -25.35 -7.36
CA LYS A 255 7.37 -25.18 -6.48
C LYS A 255 7.10 -24.21 -5.34
N LEU A 256 6.43 -23.09 -5.58
CA LEU A 256 6.03 -22.15 -4.53
C LEU A 256 5.10 -22.82 -3.50
N VAL A 257 4.15 -23.63 -3.96
CA VAL A 257 3.27 -24.41 -3.07
C VAL A 257 4.11 -25.37 -2.22
N ASP A 258 4.99 -26.16 -2.84
CA ASP A 258 5.86 -27.11 -2.14
C ASP A 258 6.76 -26.42 -1.10
N ASP A 259 7.34 -25.26 -1.44
CA ASP A 259 8.19 -24.47 -0.54
C ASP A 259 7.40 -23.96 0.67
N VAL A 260 6.17 -23.48 0.46
CA VAL A 260 5.25 -23.09 1.53
C VAL A 260 4.90 -24.31 2.38
N GLU A 261 4.49 -25.43 1.77
CA GLU A 261 4.14 -26.64 2.51
C GLU A 261 5.31 -27.16 3.37
N ALA A 262 6.53 -27.11 2.84
CA ALA A 262 7.74 -27.47 3.56
C ALA A 262 8.01 -26.52 4.73
N GLU A 263 7.79 -25.21 4.58
CA GLU A 263 7.88 -24.25 5.70
C GLU A 263 6.87 -24.58 6.80
N TYR A 264 5.62 -24.91 6.44
CA TYR A 264 4.57 -25.30 7.38
C TYR A 264 4.80 -26.69 8.03
N ALA A 265 5.45 -27.62 7.32
CA ALA A 265 5.71 -28.98 7.79
C ALA A 265 6.98 -29.10 8.65
N ARG A 266 7.88 -28.10 8.61
CA ARG A 266 9.04 -28.08 9.51
C ARG A 266 8.55 -27.99 10.95
N GLU A 267 8.53 -29.13 11.63
CA GLU A 267 8.38 -29.18 13.08
C GLU A 267 9.38 -28.20 13.69
N THR A 268 8.85 -27.30 14.52
CA THR A 268 9.68 -26.37 15.26
C THR A 268 10.69 -27.19 16.06
N VAL A 269 11.98 -27.03 15.75
CA VAL A 269 13.05 -27.67 16.52
C VAL A 269 12.81 -27.26 17.97
N LYS A 270 12.37 -28.21 18.80
CA LYS A 270 12.27 -28.01 20.24
C LYS A 270 13.70 -27.80 20.71
N ILE A 271 14.04 -26.55 21.03
CA ILE A 271 15.28 -26.25 21.73
C ILE A 271 15.27 -27.14 22.98
N LYS A 272 16.16 -28.12 23.02
CA LYS A 272 16.28 -29.02 24.17
C LYS A 272 16.93 -28.25 25.31
N VAL A 273 16.15 -27.43 26.01
CA VAL A 273 16.58 -26.76 27.24
C VAL A 273 16.59 -27.82 28.34
N GLY A 274 17.77 -28.03 28.94
CA GLY A 274 17.93 -28.93 30.07
C GLY A 274 17.09 -28.46 31.25
N ARG A 275 16.46 -29.39 31.97
CA ARG A 275 15.58 -29.11 33.12
C ARG A 275 16.22 -28.22 34.19
N ASN A 276 17.55 -28.21 34.29
CA ASN A 276 18.31 -27.42 35.27
C ASN A 276 18.95 -26.15 34.68
N ASP A 277 18.87 -25.93 33.37
CA ASP A 277 19.48 -24.78 32.70
C ASP A 277 18.74 -23.49 33.06
N LEU A 278 19.39 -22.35 32.84
CA LEU A 278 18.72 -21.05 32.98
C LEU A 278 17.58 -20.96 31.98
N CYS A 279 16.43 -20.50 32.46
CA CYS A 279 15.22 -20.42 31.67
C CYS A 279 15.37 -19.39 30.56
N PRO A 280 15.05 -19.73 29.29
CA PRO A 280 15.24 -18.83 28.16
C PRO A 280 14.33 -17.59 28.18
N CYS A 281 13.32 -17.54 29.07
CA CYS A 281 12.46 -16.36 29.26
C CYS A 281 13.14 -15.19 30.01
N GLY A 282 14.44 -15.27 30.29
CA GLY A 282 15.17 -14.17 30.96
C GLY A 282 14.95 -14.05 32.47
N SER A 283 14.15 -14.91 33.09
CA SER A 283 13.81 -14.82 34.52
C SER A 283 14.95 -15.07 35.52
N GLY A 284 16.13 -15.50 35.05
CA GLY A 284 17.27 -15.90 35.90
C GLY A 284 17.04 -17.19 36.72
N LYS A 285 15.88 -17.86 36.59
CA LYS A 285 15.55 -19.10 37.30
C LYS A 285 15.89 -20.33 36.46
N LYS A 286 16.10 -21.49 37.10
CA LYS A 286 16.21 -22.79 36.40
C LYS A 286 14.91 -23.11 35.66
N TYR A 287 15.00 -23.69 34.46
CA TYR A 287 13.83 -23.98 33.60
C TYR A 287 12.72 -24.76 34.34
N LYS A 288 13.09 -25.77 35.16
CA LYS A 288 12.14 -26.52 35.99
C LYS A 288 11.39 -25.72 37.06
N LYS A 289 11.93 -24.58 37.47
CA LYS A 289 11.34 -23.69 38.48
C LYS A 289 10.66 -22.47 37.84
N CYS A 290 10.58 -22.45 36.52
CA CYS A 290 9.99 -21.37 35.74
C CYS A 290 9.07 -21.98 34.67
N CYS A 291 9.34 -21.76 33.39
CA CYS A 291 8.45 -22.12 32.29
C CYS A 291 8.08 -23.62 32.21
N LEU A 292 8.88 -24.56 32.73
CA LEU A 292 8.53 -25.99 32.69
C LEU A 292 7.31 -26.35 33.54
N ASN A 293 7.12 -25.68 34.68
CA ASN A 293 6.03 -25.95 35.63
C ASN A 293 4.98 -24.83 35.62
N ARG A 294 5.10 -23.84 34.73
CA ARG A 294 4.10 -22.79 34.57
C ARG A 294 2.86 -23.44 33.95
N PRO A 295 1.66 -23.33 34.55
CA PRO A 295 0.46 -23.76 33.87
C PRO A 295 0.36 -23.01 32.54
N ALA A 296 0.08 -23.73 31.46
CA ALA A 296 -0.06 -23.12 30.14
C ALA A 296 -1.15 -22.05 30.21
N SER A 297 -0.84 -20.84 29.74
CA SER A 297 -1.84 -19.77 29.65
C SER A 297 -2.93 -20.20 28.66
N PRO A 298 -4.15 -19.64 28.73
CA PRO A 298 -5.17 -19.86 27.70
C PRO A 298 -4.63 -19.64 26.29
N LEU A 299 -3.78 -18.63 26.10
CA LEU A 299 -3.07 -18.35 24.84
C LEU A 299 -2.18 -19.51 24.41
N ASP A 300 -1.34 -20.04 25.30
CA ASP A 300 -0.42 -21.16 25.00
C ASP A 300 -1.13 -22.49 24.73
N VAL A 301 -2.36 -22.65 25.23
CA VAL A 301 -3.21 -23.80 24.94
C VAL A 301 -3.89 -23.64 23.58
N ALA A 302 -4.32 -22.43 23.23
CA ALA A 302 -4.99 -22.15 21.97
C ALA A 302 -4.03 -22.15 20.77
N GLU A 303 -2.81 -21.64 20.96
CA GLU A 303 -1.77 -21.58 19.94
C GLU A 303 -0.38 -21.47 20.61
N SER A 304 0.67 -22.03 20.01
CA SER A 304 2.01 -21.92 20.60
C SER A 304 2.62 -20.53 20.37
N GLY A 305 3.56 -20.14 21.23
CA GLY A 305 4.28 -18.86 21.06
C GLY A 305 5.03 -18.72 19.73
N LYS A 306 5.54 -19.83 19.19
CA LYS A 306 6.22 -19.82 17.88
C LYS A 306 5.27 -19.62 16.72
N GLU A 307 4.05 -20.17 16.82
CA GLU A 307 3.00 -19.91 15.83
C GLU A 307 2.61 -18.44 15.88
N ARG A 308 2.38 -17.87 17.06
CA ARG A 308 2.14 -16.42 17.20
C ARG A 308 3.22 -15.55 16.58
N GLU A 309 4.49 -15.82 16.87
CA GLU A 309 5.63 -15.11 16.29
C GLU A 309 5.65 -15.20 14.75
N ARG A 310 5.25 -16.35 14.20
CA ARG A 310 5.14 -16.53 12.75
C ARG A 310 4.04 -15.66 12.16
N TRP A 311 2.90 -15.55 12.83
CA TRP A 311 1.75 -14.78 12.37
C TRP A 311 1.94 -13.28 12.49
N LEU A 312 2.73 -12.85 13.47
CA LEU A 312 3.15 -11.46 13.63
C LEU A 312 4.33 -11.10 12.72
N ARG A 313 4.71 -11.94 11.74
CA ARG A 313 5.75 -11.61 10.76
C ARG A 313 5.32 -10.46 9.86
N ASP A 314 4.03 -10.41 9.53
CA ASP A 314 3.45 -9.40 8.63
C ASP A 314 2.88 -8.20 9.41
N TYR A 315 2.69 -8.33 10.73
CA TYR A 315 2.37 -7.21 11.60
C TYR A 315 3.49 -6.16 11.53
N PRO A 316 3.18 -4.86 11.50
CA PRO A 316 4.18 -3.79 11.39
C PRO A 316 5.33 -3.97 12.37
N ALA A 317 6.52 -4.18 11.80
CA ALA A 317 7.64 -4.70 12.56
C ALA A 317 8.15 -3.68 13.58
N SER A 318 8.23 -4.11 14.84
CA SER A 318 9.09 -3.47 15.83
C SER A 318 10.55 -3.71 15.46
N ALA A 319 11.38 -2.66 15.42
CA ALA A 319 12.81 -2.82 15.18
C ALA A 319 13.64 -2.47 16.40
N ALA A 320 14.45 -3.46 16.84
CA ALA A 320 15.44 -3.27 17.88
C ALA A 320 16.57 -2.31 17.45
N VAL A 321 16.84 -2.22 16.14
CA VAL A 321 17.77 -1.26 15.53
C VAL A 321 16.97 -0.44 14.54
N ARG A 322 16.89 0.88 14.77
CA ARG A 322 16.16 1.81 13.93
C ARG A 322 16.99 2.17 12.70
N GLU A 323 16.40 2.01 11.52
CA GLU A 323 16.91 2.54 10.27
C GLU A 323 16.50 4.00 10.07
N GLU A 324 17.42 4.83 9.60
CA GLU A 324 17.16 6.24 9.30
C GLU A 324 16.12 6.39 8.17
N GLY A 325 15.17 7.31 8.35
CA GLY A 325 14.09 7.55 7.38
C GLY A 325 12.90 6.59 7.47
N LYS A 326 12.99 5.50 8.24
CA LYS A 326 11.85 4.61 8.49
C LYS A 326 11.09 5.00 9.75
N ILE A 327 9.78 4.84 9.72
CA ILE A 327 8.90 4.99 10.88
C ILE A 327 8.51 3.63 11.45
N TYR A 328 8.13 3.61 12.73
CA TYR A 328 7.73 2.40 13.43
C TYR A 328 6.51 2.69 14.29
N LEU A 329 5.70 1.67 14.58
CA LEU A 329 4.50 1.84 15.41
C LEU A 329 4.81 2.47 16.77
N GLU A 330 5.96 2.15 17.39
CA GLU A 330 6.33 2.70 18.69
C GLU A 330 6.62 4.21 18.67
N ASP A 331 6.74 4.81 17.49
CA ASP A 331 6.89 6.27 17.35
C ASP A 331 5.56 7.01 17.58
N PHE A 332 4.44 6.30 17.43
CA PHE A 332 3.08 6.85 17.49
C PHE A 332 2.21 6.23 18.58
N PHE A 333 2.48 4.98 18.95
CA PHE A 333 1.65 4.21 19.88
C PHE A 333 2.48 3.66 21.04
N ASP A 334 1.89 3.66 22.23
CA ASP A 334 2.54 3.11 23.42
C ASP A 334 2.58 1.58 23.38
N ALA A 335 3.54 1.00 24.11
CA ALA A 335 3.77 -0.45 24.12
C ALA A 335 2.55 -1.26 24.59
N GLU A 336 1.71 -0.73 25.49
CA GLU A 336 0.52 -1.44 25.95
C GLU A 336 -0.55 -1.49 24.85
N SER A 337 -0.73 -0.38 24.12
CA SER A 337 -1.63 -0.30 22.95
C SER A 337 -1.20 -1.27 21.84
N ILE A 338 0.10 -1.31 21.52
CA ILE A 338 0.66 -2.24 20.54
C ILE A 338 0.45 -3.70 20.96
N GLU A 339 0.60 -4.03 22.24
CA GLU A 339 0.39 -5.41 22.71
C GLU A 339 -1.10 -5.81 22.70
N ILE A 340 -2.02 -4.88 22.97
CA ILE A 340 -3.46 -5.11 22.81
C ILE A 340 -3.77 -5.34 21.34
N ASP A 341 -3.27 -4.48 20.47
CA ASP A 341 -3.55 -4.53 19.05
C ASP A 341 -3.00 -5.81 18.39
N LYS A 342 -1.80 -6.27 18.75
CA LYS A 342 -1.29 -7.60 18.33
C LYS A 342 -2.23 -8.74 18.67
N LEU A 343 -2.89 -8.71 19.82
CA LEU A 343 -3.86 -9.74 20.21
C LEU A 343 -5.11 -9.67 19.33
N VAL A 344 -5.58 -8.46 19.02
CA VAL A 344 -6.71 -8.26 18.11
C VAL A 344 -6.35 -8.68 16.68
N TYR A 345 -5.17 -8.31 16.20
CA TYR A 345 -4.62 -8.69 14.90
C TYR A 345 -4.54 -10.22 14.76
N LEU A 346 -4.00 -10.92 15.76
CA LEU A 346 -3.97 -12.38 15.82
C LEU A 346 -5.37 -13.03 15.83
N ALA A 347 -6.41 -12.30 16.24
CA ALA A 347 -7.78 -12.81 16.22
C ALA A 347 -8.52 -12.54 14.91
N LEU A 348 -8.32 -11.35 14.31
CA LEU A 348 -9.17 -10.85 13.23
C LEU A 348 -8.50 -10.89 11.86
N HIS A 349 -7.21 -10.57 11.79
CA HIS A 349 -6.43 -10.59 10.55
C HIS A 349 -5.90 -12.00 10.20
N HIS A 350 -5.97 -12.93 11.15
CA HIS A 350 -5.28 -14.20 11.08
C HIS A 350 -5.97 -15.30 10.26
N ARG A 351 -5.17 -16.01 9.45
CA ARG A 351 -5.45 -17.39 8.99
C ARG A 351 -4.31 -18.34 9.38
N ALA A 352 -4.56 -19.20 10.36
CA ALA A 352 -3.57 -20.10 10.97
C ALA A 352 -2.98 -21.20 10.07
N ILE A 353 -3.53 -21.40 8.89
CA ILE A 353 -3.12 -22.47 7.97
C ILE A 353 -3.24 -21.96 6.53
N PRO A 354 -2.50 -22.57 5.59
CA PRO A 354 -2.54 -22.17 4.19
C PRO A 354 -3.96 -22.15 3.61
N LEU A 355 -4.19 -21.33 2.57
CA LEU A 355 -5.52 -21.12 1.98
C LEU A 355 -6.20 -22.43 1.52
N TRP A 356 -5.42 -23.44 1.17
CA TRP A 356 -5.88 -24.75 0.71
C TRP A 356 -6.10 -25.78 1.82
N ARG A 357 -5.79 -25.46 3.08
CA ARG A 357 -6.06 -26.32 4.24
C ARG A 357 -7.32 -25.84 4.96
N ASN A 358 -8.09 -26.81 5.46
CA ASN A 358 -9.29 -26.58 6.26
C ASN A 358 -9.00 -26.84 7.75
N GLU A 359 -9.42 -25.93 8.61
CA GLU A 359 -9.42 -26.09 10.07
C GLU A 359 -10.86 -26.23 10.55
N GLN A 360 -11.09 -26.96 11.63
CA GLN A 360 -12.43 -27.01 12.23
C GLN A 360 -12.80 -25.61 12.74
N GLU A 361 -13.99 -25.13 12.37
CA GLU A 361 -14.49 -23.81 12.74
C GLU A 361 -14.45 -23.57 14.25
N SER A 362 -14.81 -24.58 15.06
CA SER A 362 -14.74 -24.50 16.52
C SER A 362 -13.33 -24.23 17.08
N VAL A 363 -12.28 -24.68 16.38
CA VAL A 363 -10.88 -24.44 16.78
C VAL A 363 -10.52 -22.99 16.47
N VAL A 364 -10.90 -22.49 15.29
CA VAL A 364 -10.73 -21.09 14.88
C VAL A 364 -11.46 -20.17 15.84
N GLU A 365 -12.75 -20.40 16.08
CA GLU A 365 -13.57 -19.60 17.00
C GLU A 365 -12.99 -19.58 18.42
N ASN A 366 -12.52 -20.73 18.91
CA ASN A 366 -11.89 -20.79 20.22
C ASN A 366 -10.58 -19.99 20.26
N ARG A 367 -9.74 -20.06 19.21
CA ARG A 367 -8.51 -19.26 19.11
C ARG A 367 -8.83 -17.77 19.11
N LYS A 368 -9.76 -17.32 18.25
CA LYS A 368 -10.23 -15.92 18.19
C LYS A 368 -10.74 -15.45 19.55
N LYS A 369 -11.58 -16.27 20.20
CA LYS A 369 -12.16 -15.95 21.50
C LYS A 369 -11.10 -15.76 22.56
N VAL A 370 -10.09 -16.63 22.63
CA VAL A 370 -9.01 -16.52 23.61
C VAL A 370 -8.22 -15.23 23.40
N TYR A 371 -7.83 -14.93 22.16
CA TYR A 371 -7.10 -13.69 21.85
C TYR A 371 -7.90 -12.43 22.19
N LEU A 372 -9.15 -12.35 21.73
CA LEU A 372 -10.01 -11.20 21.99
C LEU A 372 -10.34 -11.06 23.49
N THR A 373 -10.46 -12.16 24.23
CA THR A 373 -10.65 -12.11 25.69
C THR A 373 -9.44 -11.49 26.38
N GLU A 374 -8.23 -11.94 26.04
CA GLU A 374 -7.00 -11.39 26.62
C GLU A 374 -6.78 -9.92 26.20
N ALA A 375 -7.12 -9.56 24.96
CA ALA A 375 -7.13 -8.18 24.49
C ALA A 375 -8.09 -7.32 25.32
N PHE A 376 -9.32 -7.81 25.56
CA PHE A 376 -10.33 -7.10 26.36
C PHE A 376 -9.88 -6.84 27.80
N LEU A 377 -9.27 -7.83 28.46
CA LEU A 377 -8.81 -7.65 29.84
C LEU A 377 -7.72 -6.56 29.95
N LYS A 378 -6.78 -6.54 29.00
CA LYS A 378 -5.74 -5.51 28.92
C LYS A 378 -6.31 -4.14 28.57
N PHE A 379 -7.23 -4.11 27.60
CA PHE A 379 -7.96 -2.91 27.21
C PHE A 379 -8.69 -2.29 28.41
N GLU A 380 -9.41 -3.09 29.20
CA GLU A 380 -10.16 -2.63 30.36
C GLU A 380 -9.22 -2.07 31.44
N GLU A 381 -8.14 -2.77 31.76
CA GLU A 381 -7.11 -2.30 32.69
C GLU A 381 -6.51 -0.96 32.24
N LYS A 382 -6.17 -0.84 30.96
CA LYS A 382 -5.64 0.39 30.37
C LYS A 382 -6.67 1.53 30.41
N ALA A 383 -7.91 1.27 30.01
CA ALA A 383 -8.97 2.27 29.99
C ALA A 383 -9.25 2.81 31.40
N GLU A 384 -9.27 1.95 32.42
CA GLU A 384 -9.37 2.37 33.82
C GLU A 384 -8.15 3.20 34.27
N LYS A 385 -6.94 2.75 33.95
CA LYS A 385 -5.68 3.42 34.31
C LYS A 385 -5.58 4.83 33.70
N GLU A 386 -5.96 4.97 32.44
CA GLU A 386 -5.91 6.21 31.67
C GLU A 386 -7.19 7.06 31.81
N ASN A 387 -8.17 6.59 32.59
CA ASN A 387 -9.47 7.24 32.81
C ASN A 387 -10.23 7.54 31.50
N VAL A 388 -10.14 6.61 30.55
CA VAL A 388 -10.85 6.64 29.27
C VAL A 388 -12.27 6.15 29.47
N LYS A 389 -13.25 6.94 29.04
CA LYS A 389 -14.67 6.68 29.38
C LYS A 389 -15.47 6.04 28.26
N THR A 390 -15.01 6.18 27.01
CA THR A 390 -15.73 5.69 25.84
C THR A 390 -14.78 4.96 24.89
N CYS A 391 -15.35 4.04 24.11
CA CYS A 391 -14.61 3.37 23.03
C CYS A 391 -14.09 4.39 22.00
N ARG A 392 -14.87 5.43 21.67
CA ARG A 392 -14.43 6.51 20.78
C ARG A 392 -13.18 7.24 21.30
N GLU A 393 -13.17 7.61 22.58
CA GLU A 393 -12.00 8.25 23.19
C GLU A 393 -10.79 7.30 23.17
N TYR A 394 -11.03 6.00 23.35
CA TYR A 394 -9.98 5.00 23.23
C TYR A 394 -9.47 4.90 21.79
N ASP A 395 -10.37 4.83 20.81
CA ASP A 395 -10.05 4.68 19.38
C ASP A 395 -9.23 5.86 18.86
N GLU A 396 -9.59 7.08 19.24
CA GLU A 396 -8.86 8.30 18.88
C GLU A 396 -7.44 8.35 19.45
N LYS A 397 -7.14 7.61 20.53
CA LYS A 397 -5.85 7.69 21.25
C LYS A 397 -4.97 6.46 21.11
N TYR A 398 -5.56 5.28 21.00
CA TYR A 398 -4.87 4.02 21.25
C TYR A 398 -5.18 2.92 20.23
N ALA A 399 -6.25 3.03 19.42
CA ALA A 399 -6.52 2.03 18.38
C ALA A 399 -5.55 2.16 17.21
N ILE A 400 -5.14 1.01 16.66
CA ILE A 400 -4.18 0.93 15.56
C ILE A 400 -4.86 0.33 14.33
N HIS A 401 -5.09 -0.99 14.29
CA HIS A 401 -5.68 -1.67 13.12
C HIS A 401 -7.21 -1.75 13.19
N TYR A 402 -7.78 -1.91 14.38
CA TYR A 402 -9.21 -2.16 14.57
C TYR A 402 -9.78 -1.20 15.60
N SER A 403 -10.95 -0.64 15.29
CA SER A 403 -11.72 0.11 16.29
C SER A 403 -12.24 -0.83 17.38
N CYS A 404 -12.45 -0.28 18.57
CA CYS A 404 -13.10 -0.97 19.68
C CYS A 404 -14.42 -1.59 19.25
N GLY A 405 -15.22 -0.90 18.44
CA GLY A 405 -16.49 -1.42 17.96
C GLY A 405 -16.34 -2.74 17.19
N GLU A 406 -15.45 -2.79 16.21
CA GLU A 406 -15.23 -3.95 15.35
C GLU A 406 -14.87 -5.20 16.16
N TRP A 407 -13.84 -5.11 17.01
CA TRP A 407 -13.32 -6.29 17.70
C TRP A 407 -14.13 -6.68 18.95
N LEU A 408 -14.77 -5.72 19.62
CA LEU A 408 -15.71 -6.01 20.72
C LEU A 408 -16.96 -6.69 20.20
N GLU A 409 -17.48 -6.28 19.03
CA GLU A 409 -18.62 -6.97 18.41
C GLU A 409 -18.27 -8.43 18.09
N ALA A 410 -17.09 -8.66 17.51
CA ALA A 410 -16.59 -10.01 17.24
C ALA A 410 -16.51 -10.84 18.53
N LEU A 411 -15.98 -10.28 19.62
CA LEU A 411 -15.92 -10.95 20.91
C LEU A 411 -17.32 -11.26 21.48
N LEU A 412 -18.26 -10.32 21.38
CA LEU A 412 -19.63 -10.53 21.84
C LEU A 412 -20.32 -11.69 21.11
N ARG A 413 -20.12 -11.80 19.80
CA ARG A 413 -20.65 -12.92 19.00
C ARG A 413 -20.10 -14.26 19.51
N LEU A 414 -18.79 -14.34 19.79
CA LEU A 414 -18.13 -15.55 20.32
C LEU A 414 -18.53 -15.90 21.76
N LEU A 415 -18.91 -14.89 22.57
CA LEU A 415 -19.33 -15.09 23.96
C LEU A 415 -20.83 -15.39 24.12
N LYS A 416 -21.68 -15.09 23.13
CA LYS A 416 -23.15 -15.15 23.22
C LYS A 416 -23.70 -16.50 23.73
N ASN A 417 -23.06 -17.60 23.34
CA ASN A 417 -23.43 -18.97 23.73
C ASN A 417 -22.45 -19.60 24.75
N GLY A 418 -21.53 -18.79 25.30
CA GLY A 418 -20.50 -19.23 26.22
C GLY A 418 -20.99 -19.39 27.66
N LYS A 419 -20.13 -20.04 28.48
CA LYS A 419 -20.37 -20.22 29.93
C LYS A 419 -20.00 -18.99 30.76
N ASP A 420 -19.20 -18.07 30.21
CA ASP A 420 -18.70 -16.90 30.93
C ASP A 420 -19.66 -15.71 30.79
N ARG A 421 -20.71 -15.74 31.62
CA ARG A 421 -21.75 -14.70 31.65
C ARG A 421 -21.26 -13.37 32.21
N ASP A 422 -20.24 -13.39 33.07
CA ASP A 422 -19.65 -12.19 33.64
C ASP A 422 -18.87 -11.41 32.58
N LEU A 423 -17.94 -12.08 31.90
CA LEU A 423 -17.18 -11.47 30.81
C LEU A 423 -18.11 -10.94 29.71
N TYR A 424 -19.12 -11.72 29.31
CA TYR A 424 -20.13 -11.26 28.35
C TYR A 424 -20.81 -9.96 28.81
N GLY A 425 -21.19 -9.86 30.09
CA GLY A 425 -21.80 -8.66 30.65
C GLY A 425 -20.88 -7.44 30.63
N ARG A 426 -19.59 -7.62 30.95
CA ARG A 426 -18.59 -6.54 30.93
C ARG A 426 -18.29 -6.04 29.52
N VAL A 427 -18.03 -6.96 28.58
CA VAL A 427 -17.83 -6.63 27.16
C VAL A 427 -19.08 -5.94 26.60
N LYS A 428 -20.27 -6.46 26.91
CA LYS A 428 -21.53 -5.89 26.43
C LYS A 428 -21.74 -4.48 26.97
N LYS A 429 -21.47 -4.23 28.25
CA LYS A 429 -21.57 -2.90 28.85
C LYS A 429 -20.60 -1.91 28.18
N CYS A 430 -19.37 -2.35 27.90
CA CYS A 430 -18.38 -1.55 27.20
C CYS A 430 -18.85 -1.21 25.77
N PHE A 431 -19.32 -2.22 25.04
CA PHE A 431 -19.85 -2.08 23.68
C PHE A 431 -21.14 -1.25 23.61
N GLU A 432 -22.07 -1.40 24.56
CA GLU A 432 -23.32 -0.61 24.57
C GLU A 432 -23.09 0.85 25.00
N GLY A 433 -21.97 1.15 25.67
CA GLY A 433 -21.53 2.52 25.94
C GLY A 433 -21.19 3.34 24.68
N MET A 434 -21.32 2.75 23.49
CA MET A 434 -20.91 3.29 22.18
C MET A 434 -21.97 4.11 21.43
N ASN A 435 -23.26 4.08 21.79
CA ASN A 435 -24.29 4.82 21.05
C ASN A 435 -24.48 6.28 21.52
N GLY A 436 -23.43 6.90 22.06
CA GLY A 436 -23.44 8.27 22.60
C GLY A 436 -22.42 9.15 21.91
#